data_AF-A0A0Q3PFD3-F1
#
_entry.id   AF-A0A0Q3PFD3-F1
#
_cell.length_a   1.000
_cell.length_b   1.000
_cell.length_c   1.000
_cell.angle_alpha   90.00
_cell.angle_beta   90.00
_cell.angle_gamma   90.00
#
_symmetry.space_group_name_H-M   'P 1'
#
loop_
_entity.id
_entity.type
_entity.pdbx_description
1 polymer ?
#
loop_
_entity_poly.entity_id
_entity_poly.type
_entity_poly.pdbx_seq_one_letter_code
_entity_poly.pdbx_strand_id
1 'polypeptide(L)'
;MGWCWAAAAVLAAAYMAAKLMEVLWWRPRRVEEHFARQGIRGPRYRFFVGCVREMVALMVAASANPMPRPYRSHNVLPRVLAFYHHWRKIY
;
A
#
# COMPACT_ATOMS: atom_id res chain seq x y z
N MET A 1 -27.33 33.21 -17.45
CA MET A 1 -25.94 33.14 -16.95
C MET A 1 -25.64 31.98 -15.98
N GLY A 2 -26.51 31.62 -15.02
CA GLY A 2 -26.15 30.62 -13.99
C GLY A 2 -25.99 29.16 -14.46
N TRP A 3 -26.72 28.75 -15.51
CA TRP A 3 -26.70 27.38 -16.02
C TRP A 3 -25.35 26.94 -16.61
N CYS A 4 -24.57 27.87 -17.17
CA CYS A 4 -23.23 27.56 -17.70
C CYS A 4 -22.25 27.19 -16.57
N TRP A 5 -22.33 27.86 -15.42
CA TRP A 5 -21.49 27.56 -14.27
C TRP A 5 -21.88 26.23 -13.62
N ALA A 6 -23.18 25.92 -13.56
CA ALA A 6 -23.66 24.62 -13.11
C ALA A 6 -23.17 23.48 -14.01
N ALA A 7 -23.27 23.64 -15.34
CA ALA A 7 -22.77 22.64 -16.29
C ALA A 7 -21.24 22.46 -16.19
N ALA A 8 -20.48 23.55 -16.07
CA ALA A 8 -19.02 23.49 -15.88
C ALA A 8 -18.63 22.78 -14.57
N ALA A 9 -19.34 23.04 -13.47
CA ALA A 9 -19.11 22.37 -12.20
C ALA A 9 -19.38 20.86 -12.27
N VAL A 10 -20.45 20.45 -12.96
CA VAL A 10 -20.78 19.03 -13.16
C VAL A 10 -19.70 18.32 -13.98
N LEU A 11 -19.22 18.94 -15.07
CA LEU A 11 -18.15 18.37 -15.89
C LEU A 11 -16.83 18.25 -15.10
N ALA A 12 -16.49 19.27 -14.30
CA ALA A 12 -15.31 19.24 -13.44
C ALA A 12 -15.40 18.12 -12.38
N ALA A 13 -16.55 17.98 -11.73
CA ALA A 13 -16.78 16.91 -10.76
C ALA A 13 -16.68 15.51 -11.40
N ALA A 14 -17.27 15.32 -12.58
CA ALA A 14 -17.19 14.07 -13.33
C ALA A 14 -15.74 13.73 -13.72
N TYR A 15 -14.98 14.72 -14.17
CA TYR A 15 -13.56 14.55 -14.50
C TYR A 15 -12.73 14.15 -13.27
N MET A 16 -12.96 14.81 -12.13
CA MET A 16 -12.29 14.48 -10.87
C MET A 16 -12.63 13.07 -10.38
N ALA A 17 -13.90 12.67 -10.48
CA ALA A 17 -14.33 11.31 -10.14
C ALA A 17 -13.67 10.26 -11.04
N ALA A 18 -13.61 10.51 -12.36
CA ALA A 18 -12.92 9.63 -13.30
C ALA A 18 -11.41 9.51 -12.99
N LYS A 19 -10.76 10.63 -12.65
CA LYS A 19 -9.34 10.62 -12.25
C LYS A 19 -9.10 9.89 -10.94
N LEU A 20 -9.97 10.06 -9.95
CA LEU A 20 -9.90 9.31 -8.69
C LEU A 20 -10.07 7.82 -8.94
N MET A 21 -11.01 7.41 -9.78
CA MET A 21 -11.20 6.00 -10.13
C MET A 21 -9.98 5.42 -10.86
N GLU A 22 -9.37 6.18 -11.77
CA GLU A 22 -8.14 5.78 -12.47
C GLU A 22 -6.98 5.56 -11.47
N VAL A 23 -6.79 6.49 -10.53
CA VAL A 23 -5.68 6.43 -9.57
C VAL A 23 -5.92 5.39 -8.47
N LEU A 24 -7.13 5.31 -7.92
CA LEU A 24 -7.45 4.44 -6.79
C LEU A 24 -7.75 3.00 -7.19
N TRP A 25 -8.13 2.74 -8.45
CA TRP A 25 -8.52 1.40 -8.89
C TRP A 25 -7.65 0.87 -10.02
N TRP A 26 -7.50 1.65 -11.10
CA TRP A 26 -6.84 1.16 -12.31
C TRP A 26 -5.33 1.05 -12.15
N ARG A 27 -4.68 2.09 -11.62
CA ARG A 27 -3.23 2.10 -11.38
C ARG A 27 -2.76 0.96 -10.45
N PRO A 28 -3.32 0.75 -9.24
CA PRO A 28 -2.83 -0.29 -8.35
C PRO A 28 -2.96 -1.69 -8.95
N ARG A 29 -4.09 -2.00 -9.60
CA ARG A 29 -4.27 -3.30 -10.28
C ARG A 29 -3.27 -3.54 -11.39
N ARG A 30 -3.02 -2.52 -12.22
CA ARG A 30 -2.01 -2.62 -13.29
C ARG A 30 -0.61 -2.89 -12.75
N VAL A 31 -0.24 -2.24 -11.64
CA VAL A 31 1.06 -2.44 -11.01
C VAL A 31 1.16 -3.85 -10.41
N GLU A 32 0.11 -4.29 -9.72
CA GLU A 32 0.01 -5.65 -9.16
C GLU A 32 0.15 -6.73 -10.25
N GLU A 33 -0.58 -6.60 -11.36
CA GLU A 33 -0.49 -7.53 -12.49
C GLU A 33 0.89 -7.50 -13.16
N HIS A 34 1.50 -6.33 -13.30
CA HIS A 34 2.83 -6.18 -13.90
C HIS A 34 3.89 -6.95 -13.11
N PHE A 35 3.92 -6.77 -11.79
CA PHE A 35 4.85 -7.50 -10.91
C PHE A 35 4.51 -8.98 -10.79
N ALA A 36 3.21 -9.34 -10.77
CA ALA A 36 2.79 -10.74 -10.75
C ALA A 36 3.28 -11.51 -11.98
N ARG A 37 3.30 -10.89 -13.16
CA ARG A 37 3.88 -11.48 -14.39
C ARG A 37 5.39 -11.70 -14.31
N GLN A 38 6.09 -10.91 -13.49
CA GLN A 38 7.51 -11.10 -13.20
C GLN A 38 7.76 -12.16 -12.10
N GLY A 39 6.70 -12.81 -11.59
CA GLY A 39 6.78 -13.75 -10.47
C GLY A 39 6.89 -13.08 -9.09
N ILE A 40 6.85 -11.75 -9.04
CA ILE A 40 6.89 -11.00 -7.78
C ILE A 40 5.46 -10.94 -7.23
N ARG A 41 5.22 -11.70 -6.16
CA ARG A 41 3.95 -11.71 -5.44
C ARG A 41 4.05 -10.85 -4.19
N GLY A 42 2.93 -10.23 -3.83
CA GLY A 42 2.85 -9.37 -2.66
C GLY A 42 1.42 -9.27 -2.12
N PRO A 43 1.24 -8.52 -1.02
CA PRO A 43 -0.07 -8.26 -0.46
C PRO A 43 -0.96 -7.54 -1.47
N ARG A 44 -2.21 -8.01 -1.60
CA ARG A 44 -3.21 -7.40 -2.48
C ARG A 44 -3.51 -5.96 -2.07
N TYR A 45 -3.79 -5.11 -3.04
CA TYR A 45 -4.18 -3.73 -2.78
C TYR A 45 -5.49 -3.66 -1.98
N ARG A 46 -5.50 -2.89 -0.88
CA ARG A 46 -6.70 -2.49 -0.13
C ARG A 46 -7.04 -1.04 -0.45
N PHE A 47 -8.31 -0.73 -0.65
CA PHE A 47 -8.78 0.58 -1.11
C PHE A 47 -8.27 1.74 -0.22
N PHE A 48 -7.87 2.85 -0.84
CA PHE A 48 -7.24 4.04 -0.27
C PHE A 48 -5.84 3.88 0.34
N VAL A 49 -5.64 2.94 1.27
CA VAL A 49 -4.41 2.91 2.10
C VAL A 49 -3.46 1.78 1.70
N GLY A 50 -3.94 0.78 0.95
CA GLY A 50 -3.14 -0.37 0.57
C GLY A 50 -2.72 -1.23 1.77
N CYS A 51 -1.49 -1.72 1.75
CA CYS A 51 -0.90 -2.54 2.81
C CYS A 51 -0.17 -1.74 3.89
N VAL A 52 -0.14 -0.40 3.81
CA VAL A 52 0.64 0.47 4.71
C VAL A 52 0.26 0.27 6.18
N ARG A 53 -1.04 0.12 6.49
CA ARG A 53 -1.50 -0.13 7.86
C ARG A 53 -0.95 -1.43 8.44
N GLU A 54 -0.87 -2.48 7.62
CA GLU A 54 -0.33 -3.77 8.02
C GLU A 54 1.19 -3.68 8.22
N MET A 55 1.89 -2.97 7.33
CA MET A 55 3.33 -2.70 7.48
C MET A 55 3.63 -2.00 8.81
N VAL A 56 2.89 -0.93 9.12
CA VAL A 56 3.06 -0.18 10.37
C VAL A 56 2.74 -1.06 11.58
N ALA A 57 1.66 -1.83 11.54
CA ALA A 57 1.31 -2.75 12.62
C ALA A 57 2.42 -3.78 12.90
N LEU A 58 2.99 -4.38 11.85
CA LEU A 58 4.11 -5.33 11.97
C LEU A 58 5.38 -4.66 12.53
N MET A 59 5.67 -3.44 12.09
CA MET A 59 6.82 -2.66 12.58
C MET A 59 6.69 -2.29 14.06
N VAL A 60 5.50 -1.85 14.48
CA VAL A 60 5.21 -1.53 15.89
C VAL A 60 5.30 -2.79 16.74
N ALA A 61 4.70 -3.90 16.30
CA ALA A 61 4.75 -5.17 17.01
C ALA A 61 6.19 -5.70 17.18
N ALA A 62 7.03 -5.57 16.14
CA ALA A 62 8.43 -5.98 16.22
C ALA A 62 9.27 -5.06 17.12
N SER A 63 8.90 -3.79 17.25
CA SER A 63 9.58 -2.82 18.10
C SER A 63 9.14 -2.84 19.56
N ALA A 64 7.94 -3.35 19.85
CA ALA A 64 7.35 -3.39 21.18
C ALA A 64 8.15 -4.25 22.18
N ASN A 65 8.82 -5.29 21.70
CA ASN A 65 9.62 -6.18 22.55
C ASN A 65 11.12 -5.83 22.47
N PRO A 66 11.90 -6.05 23.56
CA PRO A 66 13.35 -5.92 23.51
C PRO A 66 13.97 -6.92 22.52
N MET A 67 15.19 -6.62 22.05
CA MET A 67 15.88 -7.50 21.09
C MET A 67 16.02 -8.92 21.67
N PRO A 68 15.69 -9.99 20.92
CA PRO A 68 15.85 -11.35 21.41
C PRO A 68 17.29 -11.61 21.84
N ARG A 69 17.47 -12.27 22.98
CA ARG A 69 18.79 -12.74 23.41
C ARG A 69 19.28 -13.82 22.43
N PRO A 70 20.58 -13.87 22.10
CA PRO A 70 21.66 -13.03 22.62
C PRO A 70 21.76 -11.65 21.93
N TYR A 71 22.01 -10.61 22.73
CA TYR A 71 22.09 -9.20 22.29
C TYR A 71 23.23 -8.88 21.30
N ARG A 72 24.09 -9.87 20.97
CA ARG A 72 25.16 -9.77 19.97
C ARG A 72 24.77 -10.26 18.58
N SER A 73 23.49 -10.59 18.36
CA SER A 73 23.05 -11.00 17.02
C SER A 73 23.04 -9.79 16.08
N HIS A 74 23.71 -9.89 14.94
CA HIS A 74 23.62 -8.90 13.85
C HIS A 74 22.30 -9.02 13.06
N ASN A 75 21.42 -9.95 13.43
CA ASN A 75 20.15 -10.19 12.75
C ASN A 75 19.06 -9.21 13.20
N VAL A 76 19.20 -7.96 12.77
CA VAL A 76 18.25 -6.87 13.08
C VAL A 76 17.11 -6.75 12.06
N LEU A 77 17.20 -7.47 10.94
CA LEU A 77 16.25 -7.38 9.83
C LEU A 77 14.79 -7.65 10.23
N PRO A 78 14.47 -8.67 11.08
CA PRO A 78 13.10 -8.90 11.53
C PRO A 78 12.49 -7.76 12.35
N ARG A 79 13.34 -6.87 12.89
CA ARG A 79 12.92 -5.70 13.68
C ARG A 79 12.81 -4.45 12.81
N VAL A 80 13.83 -4.16 12.01
CA VAL A 80 13.92 -2.94 11.19
C VAL A 80 13.02 -3.01 9.96
N LEU A 81 12.86 -4.20 9.37
CA LEU A 81 12.01 -4.43 8.20
C LEU A 81 11.08 -5.62 8.48
N ALA A 82 10.30 -5.51 9.56
CA ALA A 82 9.42 -6.56 10.06
C ALA A 82 8.43 -7.05 8.99
N PHE A 83 7.85 -6.12 8.21
CA PHE A 83 6.94 -6.44 7.12
C PHE A 83 7.61 -7.27 6.02
N TYR A 84 8.84 -6.93 5.64
CA TYR A 84 9.58 -7.65 4.60
C TYR A 84 9.94 -9.06 5.08
N HIS A 85 10.45 -9.16 6.31
CA HIS A 85 10.76 -10.44 6.92
C HIS A 85 9.52 -11.35 7.06
N HIS A 86 8.34 -10.76 7.30
CA HIS A 86 7.07 -11.49 7.35
C HIS A 86 6.61 -11.94 5.96
N TRP A 87 6.52 -11.03 4.99
CA TRP A 87 6.01 -11.32 3.64
C TRP A 87 6.90 -12.25 2.83
N ARG A 88 8.22 -12.21 3.01
CA ARG A 88 9.16 -13.17 2.39
C ARG A 88 8.84 -14.63 2.75
N LYS A 89 8.17 -14.89 3.88
CA LYS A 89 7.79 -16.25 4.29
C LYS A 89 6.47 -16.71 3.66
N ILE A 90 5.68 -15.79 3.14
CA ILE A 90 4.30 -16.02 2.68
C ILE A 90 4.23 -16.04 1.15
N TYR A 91 5.06 -15.23 0.48
CA TYR A 91 5.09 -15.05 -0.98
C TYR A 91 6.33 -15.67 -1.61
#